data_AF-V6HH69-F1
#
_entry.id   AF-V6HH69-F1
#
_cell.length_a   1.000
_cell.length_b   1.000
_cell.length_c   1.000
_cell.angle_alpha   90.00
_cell.angle_beta   90.00
_cell.angle_gamma   90.00
#
_symmetry.space_group_name_H-M   'P 1'
#
loop_
_entity.id
_entity.type
_entity.pdbx_description
1 polymer ?
#
loop_
_entity_poly.entity_id
_entity_poly.type
_entity_poly.pdbx_seq_one_letter_code
_entity_poly.pdbx_strand_id
1 'polypeptide(L)'
;MSSFLFKMQTSTNFRIFVLLLVLGASVIPGLESGFAQSNSSQPPANSDPSSPGPQEDGPGVGPAQNPDDSSDPANSEFPQDGKEIKKYNDQFKRGLLSVFQAEANHNIKKLSRHGLTNPIPRVRAAAAFALGRLGSKAGVKTLHKMIDHDGETVRQAAYFGLADIGARASLEYFYAGAKSSDKEIRVSSFRGMGKTADPSAREVLLRKGITSDDKDIVKASILGLGYYQAPEDIRIFIDYLNSPDEELQKAAVEALGRHKTRTSMNILEDAFRDKGNLRAQILDTLTAQKNSFAVFALLRILNNFPDSDVIAKEIGVRLYKLKVSGKFMTVTSEKVPLLKEPFVGSPTLRDLDGGEVGKVLQKSPKRYILDINGQRIENFYYKVLVNTKFKDAFTETATGWVFGSYIKIRTVSLPKSSKKKKRPSILDEEDPAPNPQTQPTPPGEEGGTPATDGP
;
A
#
# COMPACT_ATOMS: atom_id res chain seq x y z
N MET A 1 -6.23 9.99 4.60
CA MET A 1 -5.70 9.13 5.68
C MET A 1 -5.34 7.71 5.24
N SER A 2 -6.03 7.05 4.30
CA SER A 2 -5.58 5.71 3.83
C SER A 2 -4.36 5.70 2.89
N SER A 3 -4.11 6.79 2.14
CA SER A 3 -2.80 7.02 1.47
C SER A 3 -1.65 7.24 2.47
N PHE A 4 -1.98 7.58 3.72
CA PHE A 4 -1.04 7.71 4.82
C PHE A 4 -0.76 6.34 5.47
N LEU A 5 -1.75 5.44 5.47
CA LEU A 5 -1.67 4.10 6.05
C LEU A 5 -0.97 3.07 5.15
N PHE A 6 -1.15 3.13 3.82
CA PHE A 6 -0.37 2.31 2.89
C PHE A 6 1.08 2.80 2.75
N LYS A 7 1.29 4.12 2.80
CA LYS A 7 2.63 4.69 3.06
C LYS A 7 3.19 4.28 4.42
N MET A 8 2.34 3.92 5.40
CA MET A 8 2.75 3.53 6.74
C MET A 8 3.14 2.05 6.83
N GLN A 9 2.50 1.13 6.10
CA GLN A 9 2.75 -0.31 6.26
C GLN A 9 4.05 -0.75 5.56
N THR A 10 4.36 -0.19 4.39
CA THR A 10 5.72 -0.24 3.81
C THR A 10 6.71 0.54 4.68
N SER A 11 6.27 1.63 5.32
CA SER A 11 7.04 2.39 6.31
C SER A 11 7.21 1.68 7.65
N THR A 12 6.45 0.66 8.04
CA THR A 12 6.68 0.00 9.34
C THR A 12 7.85 -0.95 9.23
N ASN A 13 7.87 -1.81 8.20
CA ASN A 13 9.03 -2.66 7.90
C ASN A 13 10.24 -1.83 7.45
N PHE A 14 10.03 -0.69 6.79
CA PHE A 14 11.10 0.25 6.41
C PHE A 14 11.54 1.18 7.55
N ARG A 15 10.69 1.50 8.52
CA ARG A 15 11.09 2.16 9.77
C ARG A 15 11.93 1.22 10.60
N ILE A 16 11.62 -0.08 10.61
CA ILE A 16 12.46 -1.12 11.19
C ILE A 16 13.78 -1.24 10.41
N PHE A 17 13.76 -1.15 9.08
CA PHE A 17 14.99 -1.12 8.26
C PHE A 17 15.84 0.14 8.54
N VAL A 18 15.23 1.31 8.63
CA VAL A 18 15.89 2.57 9.06
C VAL A 18 16.31 2.49 10.52
N LEU A 19 15.58 1.80 11.40
CA LEU A 19 15.96 1.56 12.81
C LEU A 19 17.15 0.61 12.91
N LEU A 20 17.22 -0.43 12.07
CA LEU A 20 18.32 -1.37 11.96
C LEU A 20 19.57 -0.71 11.35
N LEU A 21 19.41 0.17 10.36
CA LEU A 21 20.47 1.07 9.87
C LEU A 21 20.87 2.16 10.88
N VAL A 22 20.03 2.43 11.88
CA VAL A 22 20.30 3.39 12.97
C VAL A 22 20.90 2.71 14.20
N LEU A 23 20.75 1.39 14.38
CA LEU A 23 21.26 0.61 15.52
C LEU A 23 22.45 -0.30 15.18
N GLY A 24 22.70 -0.60 13.91
CA GLY A 24 23.83 -1.42 13.47
C GLY A 24 25.15 -0.65 13.41
N ALA A 25 25.77 -0.41 14.57
CA ALA A 25 27.21 -0.32 14.80
C ALA A 25 27.47 0.07 16.26
N SER A 26 27.22 -0.87 17.18
CA SER A 26 27.88 -0.88 18.49
C SER A 26 28.66 -2.18 18.55
N VAL A 27 29.81 -2.22 17.86
CA VAL A 27 30.83 -3.24 18.11
C VAL A 27 31.76 -2.66 19.15
N ILE A 28 31.59 -3.11 20.39
CA ILE A 28 32.59 -2.97 21.46
C ILE A 28 33.69 -4.00 21.15
N PRO A 29 34.98 -3.60 21.07
CA PRO A 29 36.05 -4.58 20.94
C PRO A 29 36.30 -5.25 22.29
N GLY A 30 36.35 -6.58 22.31
CA GLY A 30 36.84 -7.36 23.46
C GLY A 30 35.80 -8.30 24.07
N LEU A 31 35.46 -9.37 23.35
CA LEU A 31 35.02 -10.65 23.92
C LEU A 31 35.03 -11.71 22.80
N GLU A 32 36.21 -12.07 22.34
CA GLU A 32 36.44 -13.34 21.65
C GLU A 32 37.26 -14.25 22.57
N SER A 33 36.60 -15.21 23.20
CA SER A 33 37.14 -16.55 23.39
C SER A 33 36.00 -17.52 23.67
N GLY A 34 35.94 -18.57 22.86
CA GLY A 34 34.98 -19.66 23.01
C GLY A 34 33.80 -19.55 22.06
N PHE A 35 33.94 -20.15 20.88
CA PHE A 35 33.01 -21.13 20.30
C PHE A 35 33.28 -21.23 18.78
N ALA A 36 34.32 -21.98 18.43
CA ALA A 36 34.49 -22.55 17.10
C ALA A 36 35.02 -23.99 17.25
N GLN A 37 34.10 -24.94 17.16
CA GLN A 37 34.21 -26.36 16.81
C GLN A 37 32.79 -26.92 17.03
N SER A 38 32.14 -27.68 16.17
CA SER A 38 32.56 -28.50 15.03
C SER A 38 31.28 -29.02 14.38
N ASN A 39 31.26 -29.10 13.05
CA ASN A 39 30.79 -30.25 12.24
C ASN A 39 30.17 -29.81 10.93
N SER A 40 31.03 -29.82 9.92
CA SER A 40 30.73 -30.17 8.54
C SER A 40 30.14 -31.58 8.43
N SER A 41 29.21 -31.77 7.51
CA SER A 41 28.89 -33.09 6.94
C SER A 41 28.79 -32.93 5.43
N GLN A 42 29.80 -33.42 4.71
CA GLN A 42 29.72 -33.77 3.29
C GLN A 42 29.54 -35.30 3.18
N PRO A 43 28.86 -35.81 2.14
CA PRO A 43 28.93 -37.22 1.75
C PRO A 43 30.14 -37.48 0.81
N PRO A 44 30.59 -38.75 0.64
CA PRO A 44 31.91 -39.06 0.13
C PRO A 44 31.93 -39.42 -1.36
N ALA A 45 33.07 -39.20 -2.01
CA ALA A 45 33.52 -39.99 -3.16
C ALA A 45 35.06 -39.90 -3.29
N ASN A 46 35.73 -41.02 -3.05
CA ASN A 46 37.15 -41.25 -3.31
C ASN A 46 37.39 -41.54 -4.79
N SER A 47 38.46 -41.01 -5.36
CA SER A 47 39.44 -41.77 -6.14
C SER A 47 40.66 -40.89 -6.52
N ASP A 48 41.80 -41.27 -5.99
CA ASP A 48 43.16 -41.05 -6.52
C ASP A 48 43.35 -41.90 -7.81
N PRO A 49 44.38 -41.67 -8.69
CA PRO A 49 45.77 -41.44 -8.25
C PRO A 49 46.75 -40.63 -9.16
N SER A 50 47.92 -40.33 -8.58
CA SER A 50 49.29 -40.31 -9.18
C SER A 50 49.82 -39.11 -10.01
N SER A 51 50.98 -38.60 -9.52
CA SER A 51 51.99 -37.64 -10.06
C SER A 51 52.78 -38.15 -11.31
N PRO A 52 53.92 -37.55 -11.80
CA PRO A 52 54.63 -36.27 -11.49
C PRO A 52 55.27 -35.45 -12.68
N GLY A 53 55.54 -34.15 -12.44
CA GLY A 53 56.72 -33.35 -12.92
C GLY A 53 56.91 -33.00 -14.43
N PRO A 54 57.85 -32.08 -14.81
CA PRO A 54 58.87 -31.38 -14.01
C PRO A 54 58.91 -29.83 -14.14
N GLN A 55 59.76 -29.25 -13.29
CA GLN A 55 60.14 -27.85 -13.10
C GLN A 55 61.02 -27.29 -14.25
N GLU A 56 60.98 -25.97 -14.44
CA GLU A 56 62.11 -25.19 -14.95
C GLU A 56 62.36 -23.96 -14.04
N ASP A 57 63.64 -23.77 -13.71
CA ASP A 57 64.24 -22.76 -12.82
C ASP A 57 64.36 -21.38 -13.51
N GLY A 58 63.93 -20.27 -12.88
CA GLY A 58 64.82 -19.28 -12.23
C GLY A 58 65.01 -17.99 -13.05
N PRO A 59 65.51 -16.84 -12.51
CA PRO A 59 65.99 -16.57 -11.15
C PRO A 59 65.27 -15.40 -10.44
N GLY A 60 65.46 -15.31 -9.12
CA GLY A 60 64.97 -14.23 -8.28
C GLY A 60 65.85 -12.99 -8.24
N VAL A 61 65.21 -11.83 -8.01
CA VAL A 61 65.80 -10.61 -7.43
C VAL A 61 64.79 -10.05 -6.43
N GLY A 62 65.27 -9.73 -5.22
CA GLY A 62 64.51 -9.23 -4.09
C GLY A 62 63.99 -7.78 -4.23
N PRO A 63 63.36 -7.24 -3.17
CA PRO A 63 62.14 -6.44 -3.27
C PRO A 63 62.41 -4.94 -3.45
N ALA A 64 61.62 -4.29 -4.30
CA ALA A 64 61.60 -2.84 -4.43
C ALA A 64 60.17 -2.32 -4.53
N GLN A 65 59.71 -1.78 -3.39
CA GLN A 65 58.87 -0.57 -3.24
C GLN A 65 57.54 -0.52 -4.02
N ASN A 66 56.46 -0.74 -3.28
CA ASN A 66 55.11 -0.27 -3.62
C ASN A 66 55.12 1.25 -3.84
N PRO A 67 54.58 1.79 -4.95
CA PRO A 67 54.02 3.12 -4.95
C PRO A 67 52.59 3.03 -4.39
N ASP A 68 52.44 3.46 -3.15
CA ASP A 68 51.16 3.96 -2.62
C ASP A 68 50.64 5.05 -3.57
N ASP A 69 49.53 4.80 -4.27
CA ASP A 69 48.56 5.84 -4.60
C ASP A 69 47.21 5.21 -5.00
N SER A 70 46.51 4.64 -4.02
CA SER A 70 45.07 4.38 -4.12
C SER A 70 44.37 5.19 -3.04
N SER A 71 44.05 6.44 -3.39
CA SER A 71 43.12 7.27 -2.62
C SER A 71 41.71 6.67 -2.70
N ASP A 72 41.42 5.73 -1.81
CA ASP A 72 40.07 5.25 -1.52
C ASP A 72 39.27 6.35 -0.80
N PRO A 73 38.15 6.87 -1.36
CA PRO A 73 37.30 7.81 -0.64
C PRO A 73 36.24 7.08 0.19
N ALA A 74 36.63 5.97 0.84
CA ALA A 74 35.74 5.10 1.62
C ALA A 74 35.79 5.36 3.14
N ASN A 75 36.48 6.41 3.59
CA ASN A 75 36.49 6.82 4.99
C ASN A 75 35.80 8.18 5.16
N SER A 76 34.48 8.18 5.35
CA SER A 76 33.88 9.29 6.09
C SER A 76 34.32 9.11 7.54
N GLU A 77 35.37 9.80 7.96
CA GLU A 77 35.94 9.72 9.31
C GLU A 77 34.83 9.89 10.36
N PHE A 78 34.43 8.78 10.99
CA PHE A 78 33.67 8.86 12.22
C PHE A 78 34.58 9.52 13.27
N PRO A 79 34.16 10.63 13.91
CA PRO A 79 35.01 11.31 14.86
C PRO A 79 35.41 10.36 15.98
N GLN A 80 36.71 10.29 16.32
CA GLN A 80 37.21 9.35 17.32
C GLN A 80 37.30 9.94 18.74
N ASP A 81 37.13 11.27 18.87
CA ASP A 81 37.04 11.97 20.16
C ASP A 81 35.57 12.13 20.60
N GLY A 82 35.27 11.81 21.87
CA GLY A 82 33.94 11.92 22.48
C GLY A 82 33.30 13.32 22.36
N LYS A 83 34.09 14.40 22.33
CA LYS A 83 33.55 15.76 22.11
C LYS A 83 33.09 15.99 20.67
N GLU A 84 33.85 15.47 19.70
CA GLU A 84 33.53 15.59 18.28
C GLU A 84 32.35 14.69 17.89
N ILE A 85 32.27 13.49 18.46
CA ILE A 85 31.11 12.58 18.33
C ILE A 85 29.84 13.29 18.79
N LYS A 86 29.87 13.96 19.95
CA LYS A 86 28.72 14.73 20.46
C LYS A 86 28.32 15.84 19.50
N LYS A 87 29.28 16.62 19.00
CA LYS A 87 29.04 17.70 18.03
C LYS A 87 28.43 17.17 16.73
N TYR A 88 28.97 16.09 16.18
CA TYR A 88 28.43 15.42 14.99
C TYR A 88 27.00 14.93 15.22
N ASN A 89 26.74 14.27 16.35
CA ASN A 89 25.40 13.79 16.70
C ASN A 89 24.39 14.94 16.85
N ASP A 90 24.80 16.05 17.43
CA ASP A 90 23.94 17.23 17.57
C ASP A 90 23.69 17.91 16.22
N GLN A 91 24.67 17.94 15.32
CA GLN A 91 24.49 18.41 13.95
C GLN A 91 23.55 17.49 13.16
N PHE A 92 23.73 16.17 13.28
CA PHE A 92 22.87 15.17 12.65
C PHE A 92 21.42 15.30 13.11
N LYS A 93 21.18 15.35 14.44
CA LYS A 93 19.84 15.50 15.02
C LYS A 93 19.16 16.79 14.54
N ARG A 94 19.88 17.92 14.59
CA ARG A 94 19.35 19.21 14.12
C ARG A 94 19.07 19.21 12.61
N GLY A 95 19.96 18.63 11.82
CA GLY A 95 19.79 18.46 10.38
C GLY A 95 18.55 17.64 10.05
N LEU A 96 18.40 16.47 10.69
CA LEU A 96 17.29 15.57 10.47
C LEU A 96 15.94 16.19 10.89
N LEU A 97 15.90 16.85 12.06
CA LEU A 97 14.70 17.58 12.51
C LEU A 97 14.31 18.67 11.50
N SER A 98 15.30 19.38 10.96
CA SER A 98 15.08 20.43 9.96
C SER A 98 14.54 19.87 8.64
N VAL A 99 14.99 18.68 8.23
CA VAL A 99 14.45 17.95 7.07
C VAL A 99 13.01 17.53 7.32
N PHE A 100 12.69 16.94 8.48
CA PHE A 100 11.32 16.54 8.81
C PHE A 100 10.34 17.71 8.88
N GLN A 101 10.77 18.84 9.45
CA GLN A 101 9.99 20.08 9.43
C GLN A 101 9.78 20.60 8.00
N ALA A 102 10.82 20.55 7.16
CA ALA A 102 10.71 20.98 5.77
C ALA A 102 9.77 20.08 4.97
N GLU A 103 9.81 18.77 5.20
CA GLU A 103 8.87 17.82 4.60
C GLU A 103 7.44 18.06 5.05
N ALA A 104 7.20 18.21 6.35
CA ALA A 104 5.87 18.49 6.91
C ALA A 104 5.26 19.79 6.37
N ASN A 105 6.11 20.79 6.12
CA ASN A 105 5.72 22.08 5.56
C ASN A 105 5.81 22.13 4.03
N HIS A 106 6.03 21.00 3.35
CA HIS A 106 6.18 20.91 1.89
C HIS A 106 7.23 21.89 1.30
N ASN A 107 8.27 22.23 2.06
CA ASN A 107 9.28 23.22 1.70
C ASN A 107 10.43 22.60 0.88
N ILE A 108 10.19 22.46 -0.42
CA ILE A 108 11.12 21.84 -1.38
C ILE A 108 12.45 22.60 -1.45
N LYS A 109 12.44 23.94 -1.38
CA LYS A 109 13.68 24.74 -1.42
C LYS A 109 14.61 24.40 -0.27
N LYS A 110 14.06 24.29 0.95
CA LYS A 110 14.83 23.93 2.15
C LYS A 110 15.32 22.49 2.10
N LEU A 111 14.51 21.56 1.58
CA LEU A 111 14.93 20.17 1.35
C LEU A 111 16.06 20.10 0.32
N SER A 112 15.96 20.80 -0.80
CA SER A 112 17.02 20.85 -1.82
C SER A 112 18.32 21.43 -1.26
N ARG A 113 18.25 22.47 -0.42
CA ARG A 113 19.43 23.01 0.25
C ARG A 113 20.08 21.96 1.15
N HIS A 114 19.31 21.30 2.01
CA HIS A 114 19.84 20.21 2.85
C HIS A 114 20.42 19.07 2.02
N GLY A 115 19.78 18.70 0.92
CA GLY A 115 20.24 17.65 0.01
C GLY A 115 21.58 17.95 -0.66
N LEU A 116 21.87 19.21 -0.98
CA LEU A 116 23.09 19.59 -1.72
C LEU A 116 24.24 20.08 -0.84
N THR A 117 23.95 20.67 0.32
CA THR A 117 24.96 21.41 1.09
C THR A 117 25.18 20.87 2.51
N ASN A 118 24.37 19.93 3.00
CA ASN A 118 24.54 19.45 4.37
C ASN A 118 25.82 18.59 4.46
N PRO A 119 26.73 18.83 5.43
CA PRO A 119 27.98 18.08 5.53
C PRO A 119 27.74 16.60 5.82
N ILE A 120 26.62 16.25 6.45
CA ILE A 120 26.34 14.88 6.89
C ILE A 120 25.57 14.12 5.80
N PRO A 121 26.15 13.05 5.19
CA PRO A 121 25.52 12.30 4.10
C PRO A 121 24.16 11.73 4.51
N ARG A 122 24.02 11.28 5.76
CA ARG A 122 22.74 10.77 6.29
C ARG A 122 21.62 11.82 6.27
N VAL A 123 21.94 13.10 6.46
CA VAL A 123 20.97 14.20 6.36
C VAL A 123 20.64 14.49 4.89
N ARG A 124 21.63 14.43 3.99
CA ARG A 124 21.40 14.55 2.54
C ARG A 124 20.50 13.44 2.03
N ALA A 125 20.77 12.18 2.39
CA ALA A 125 19.93 11.03 2.08
C ALA A 125 18.49 11.20 2.61
N ALA A 126 18.33 11.67 3.85
CA ALA A 126 17.00 11.98 4.41
C ALA A 126 16.27 13.05 3.60
N ALA A 127 16.98 14.07 3.11
CA ALA A 127 16.41 15.09 2.24
C ALA A 127 15.99 14.52 0.86
N ALA A 128 16.78 13.62 0.26
CA ALA A 128 16.39 12.92 -0.98
C ALA A 128 15.11 12.11 -0.80
N PHE A 129 15.00 11.32 0.28
CA PHE A 129 13.78 10.58 0.59
C PHE A 129 12.58 11.51 0.79
N ALA A 130 12.76 12.62 1.50
CA ALA A 130 11.70 13.61 1.70
C ALA A 130 11.25 14.24 0.37
N LEU A 131 12.20 14.63 -0.51
CA LEU A 131 11.89 15.14 -1.85
C LEU A 131 11.08 14.13 -2.67
N GLY A 132 11.47 12.85 -2.62
CA GLY A 132 10.73 11.75 -3.24
C GLY A 132 9.30 11.60 -2.71
N ARG A 133 9.14 11.54 -1.39
CA ARG A 133 7.84 11.36 -0.73
C ARG A 133 6.86 12.52 -0.98
N LEU A 134 7.38 13.73 -1.14
CA LEU A 134 6.60 14.90 -1.55
C LEU A 134 6.11 14.78 -3.00
N GLY A 135 6.79 14.01 -3.85
CA GLY A 135 6.38 13.73 -5.22
C GLY A 135 6.48 14.94 -6.17
N SER A 136 7.12 16.03 -5.76
CA SER A 136 7.18 17.25 -6.56
C SER A 136 8.31 17.19 -7.58
N LYS A 137 7.98 17.45 -8.85
CA LYS A 137 8.94 17.55 -9.96
C LYS A 137 10.01 18.63 -9.73
N ALA A 138 9.75 19.62 -8.87
CA ALA A 138 10.74 20.65 -8.53
C ALA A 138 11.98 20.10 -7.79
N GLY A 139 11.89 18.92 -7.16
CA GLY A 139 13.03 18.23 -6.54
C GLY A 139 13.89 17.42 -7.49
N VAL A 140 13.45 17.20 -8.74
CA VAL A 140 14.11 16.27 -9.68
C VAL A 140 15.54 16.69 -10.00
N LYS A 141 15.76 17.97 -10.32
CA LYS A 141 17.11 18.49 -10.62
C LYS A 141 18.06 18.35 -9.43
N THR A 142 17.56 18.48 -8.20
CA THR A 142 18.36 18.27 -7.00
C THR A 142 18.76 16.81 -6.89
N LEU A 143 17.81 15.89 -7.07
CA LEU A 143 18.07 14.45 -7.00
C LEU A 143 19.04 13.99 -8.09
N HIS A 144 18.97 14.55 -9.30
CA HIS A 144 19.98 14.35 -10.36
C HIS A 144 21.38 14.71 -9.87
N LYS A 145 21.58 15.94 -9.35
CA LYS A 145 22.88 16.37 -8.80
C LYS A 145 23.39 15.47 -7.66
N MET A 146 22.47 14.97 -6.82
CA MET A 146 22.83 14.05 -5.74
C MET A 146 23.24 12.66 -6.27
N ILE A 147 22.74 12.24 -7.43
CA ILE A 147 23.21 11.02 -8.09
C ILE A 147 24.62 11.25 -8.67
N ASP A 148 24.85 12.40 -9.30
CA ASP A 148 26.08 12.69 -10.03
C ASP A 148 27.29 12.98 -9.13
N HIS A 149 27.05 13.59 -7.95
CA HIS A 149 28.13 14.19 -7.16
C HIS A 149 28.24 13.67 -5.73
N ASP A 150 27.39 12.75 -5.29
CA ASP A 150 27.34 12.29 -3.90
C ASP A 150 27.82 10.82 -3.75
N GLY A 151 28.01 10.42 -2.49
CA GLY A 151 28.42 9.07 -2.11
C GLY A 151 27.28 8.05 -2.21
N GLU A 152 27.63 6.77 -2.17
CA GLU A 152 26.75 5.65 -2.47
C GLU A 152 25.40 5.69 -1.74
N THR A 153 25.41 5.88 -0.42
CA THR A 153 24.19 5.94 0.41
C THR A 153 23.24 7.06 -0.04
N VAL A 154 23.78 8.21 -0.44
CA VAL A 154 22.97 9.34 -0.90
C VAL A 154 22.47 9.10 -2.33
N ARG A 155 23.29 8.47 -3.19
CA ARG A 155 22.87 8.06 -4.53
C ARG A 155 21.70 7.08 -4.48
N GLN A 156 21.77 6.05 -3.63
CA GLN A 156 20.67 5.11 -3.39
C GLN A 156 19.39 5.85 -2.99
N ALA A 157 19.48 6.75 -2.00
CA ALA A 157 18.35 7.56 -1.54
C ALA A 157 17.80 8.47 -2.65
N ALA A 158 18.67 9.02 -3.51
CA ALA A 158 18.30 9.86 -4.62
C ALA A 158 17.58 9.08 -5.74
N TYR A 159 18.05 7.88 -6.09
CA TYR A 159 17.36 6.96 -7.00
C TYR A 159 15.99 6.55 -6.45
N PHE A 160 15.91 6.22 -5.17
CA PHE A 160 14.64 5.92 -4.53
C PHE A 160 13.68 7.11 -4.63
N GLY A 161 14.17 8.32 -4.34
CA GLY A 161 13.39 9.56 -4.43
C GLY A 161 12.91 9.85 -5.85
N LEU A 162 13.77 9.68 -6.87
CA LEU A 162 13.39 9.81 -8.28
C LEU A 162 12.33 8.79 -8.67
N ALA A 163 12.47 7.54 -8.24
CA ALA A 163 11.51 6.48 -8.50
C ALA A 163 10.16 6.72 -7.80
N ASP A 164 10.15 7.44 -6.68
CA ASP A 164 8.92 7.88 -6.03
C ASP A 164 8.19 8.96 -6.83
N ILE A 165 8.93 9.89 -7.42
CA ILE A 165 8.40 10.97 -8.27
C ILE A 165 7.95 10.46 -9.64
N GLY A 166 8.73 9.57 -10.28
CA GLY A 166 8.42 9.03 -11.61
C GLY A 166 8.47 10.06 -12.74
N ALA A 167 9.37 11.05 -12.65
CA ALA A 167 9.45 12.09 -13.67
C ALA A 167 10.07 11.55 -14.98
N ARG A 168 9.43 11.82 -16.12
CA ARG A 168 9.96 11.48 -17.46
C ARG A 168 11.34 12.10 -17.75
N ALA A 169 11.64 13.25 -17.15
CA ALA A 169 12.96 13.88 -17.23
C ALA A 169 14.09 13.05 -16.57
N SER A 170 13.76 11.98 -15.86
CA SER A 170 14.71 11.08 -15.20
C SER A 170 14.91 9.76 -15.93
N LEU A 171 14.39 9.61 -17.17
CA LEU A 171 14.51 8.36 -17.93
C LEU A 171 15.96 7.91 -18.13
N GLU A 172 16.85 8.82 -18.51
CA GLU A 172 18.27 8.50 -18.69
C GLU A 172 18.92 7.97 -17.40
N TYR A 173 18.55 8.55 -16.26
CA TYR A 173 19.00 8.06 -14.95
C TYR A 173 18.46 6.66 -14.66
N PHE A 174 17.19 6.38 -14.98
CA PHE A 174 16.64 5.04 -14.80
C PHE A 174 17.28 4.02 -15.75
N TYR A 175 17.60 4.39 -16.99
CA TYR A 175 18.32 3.50 -17.91
C TYR A 175 19.74 3.21 -17.47
N ALA A 176 20.44 4.21 -16.92
CA ALA A 176 21.76 4.03 -16.32
C ALA A 176 21.68 3.17 -15.06
N GLY A 177 20.78 3.50 -14.13
CA GLY A 177 20.60 2.79 -12.87
C GLY A 177 20.12 1.34 -13.04
N ALA A 178 19.37 1.03 -14.11
CA ALA A 178 19.00 -0.35 -14.45
C ALA A 178 20.21 -1.26 -14.73
N LYS A 179 21.38 -0.68 -15.06
CA LYS A 179 22.64 -1.39 -15.31
C LYS A 179 23.59 -1.35 -14.10
N SER A 180 23.17 -0.76 -12.98
CA SER A 180 24.01 -0.62 -11.79
C SER A 180 24.39 -1.97 -11.17
N SER A 181 25.57 -2.08 -10.59
CA SER A 181 25.96 -3.22 -9.73
C SER A 181 25.15 -3.24 -8.42
N ASP A 182 24.72 -2.07 -7.96
CA ASP A 182 23.87 -1.90 -6.79
C ASP A 182 22.42 -2.33 -7.08
N LYS A 183 21.97 -3.34 -6.32
CA LYS A 183 20.62 -3.92 -6.44
C LYS A 183 19.52 -2.89 -6.14
N GLU A 184 19.67 -2.06 -5.12
CA GLU A 184 18.66 -1.06 -4.73
C GLU A 184 18.47 0.01 -5.81
N ILE A 185 19.57 0.42 -6.46
CA ILE A 185 19.54 1.33 -7.60
C ILE A 185 18.86 0.68 -8.80
N ARG A 186 19.15 -0.59 -9.10
CA ARG A 186 18.47 -1.33 -10.18
C ARG A 186 16.96 -1.39 -9.94
N VAL A 187 16.53 -1.89 -8.79
CA VAL A 187 15.10 -2.04 -8.44
C VAL A 187 14.39 -0.68 -8.47
N SER A 188 15.00 0.35 -7.89
CA SER A 188 14.46 1.73 -7.93
C SER A 188 14.30 2.23 -9.37
N SER A 189 15.23 1.90 -10.25
CA SER A 189 15.17 2.31 -11.66
C SER A 189 14.00 1.66 -12.41
N PHE A 190 13.78 0.35 -12.25
CA PHE A 190 12.60 -0.33 -12.81
C PHE A 190 11.30 0.22 -12.24
N ARG A 191 11.24 0.47 -10.92
CA ARG A 191 10.07 1.12 -10.29
C ARG A 191 9.82 2.52 -10.88
N GLY A 192 10.87 3.30 -11.09
CA GLY A 192 10.82 4.64 -11.66
C GLY A 192 10.29 4.65 -13.08
N MET A 193 10.82 3.76 -13.94
CA MET A 193 10.38 3.55 -15.32
C MET A 193 8.87 3.32 -15.42
N GLY A 194 8.30 2.53 -14.50
CA GLY A 194 6.86 2.32 -14.36
C GLY A 194 6.04 3.61 -14.30
N LYS A 195 6.44 4.55 -13.45
CA LYS A 195 5.67 5.78 -13.20
C LYS A 195 5.85 6.86 -14.25
N THR A 196 6.80 6.71 -15.18
CA THR A 196 7.05 7.72 -16.22
C THR A 196 5.99 7.78 -17.31
N ALA A 197 5.22 6.70 -17.48
CA ALA A 197 4.29 6.51 -18.60
C ALA A 197 4.97 6.72 -19.98
N ASP A 198 6.27 6.43 -20.10
CA ASP A 198 7.02 6.48 -21.36
C ASP A 198 6.95 5.13 -22.10
N PRO A 199 6.51 5.09 -23.36
CA PRO A 199 6.41 3.82 -24.11
C PRO A 199 7.73 3.05 -24.20
N SER A 200 8.86 3.74 -24.30
CA SER A 200 10.20 3.13 -24.36
C SER A 200 10.56 2.50 -23.00
N ALA A 201 10.21 3.17 -21.91
CA ALA A 201 10.38 2.62 -20.56
C ALA A 201 9.49 1.40 -20.34
N ARG A 202 8.25 1.39 -20.87
CA ARG A 202 7.38 0.20 -20.86
C ARG A 202 8.04 -0.98 -21.56
N GLU A 203 8.65 -0.75 -22.72
CA GLU A 203 9.34 -1.81 -23.46
C GLU A 203 10.50 -2.43 -22.66
N VAL A 204 11.24 -1.60 -21.91
CA VAL A 204 12.29 -2.10 -21.00
C VAL A 204 11.70 -2.94 -19.87
N LEU A 205 10.57 -2.53 -19.26
CA LEU A 205 9.89 -3.33 -18.24
C LEU A 205 9.48 -4.71 -18.79
N LEU A 206 8.96 -4.77 -20.02
CA LEU A 206 8.56 -6.02 -20.66
C LEU A 206 9.74 -6.92 -21.00
N ARG A 207 10.77 -6.37 -21.66
CA ARG A 207 11.88 -7.17 -22.21
C ARG A 207 12.98 -7.53 -21.22
N LYS A 208 13.16 -6.73 -20.17
CA LYS A 208 14.23 -6.91 -19.18
C LYS A 208 13.70 -7.11 -17.78
N GLY A 209 12.58 -6.48 -17.46
CA GLY A 209 12.01 -6.51 -16.13
C GLY A 209 11.29 -7.82 -15.82
N ILE A 210 10.30 -8.16 -16.65
CA ILE A 210 9.48 -9.38 -16.53
C ILE A 210 10.31 -10.65 -16.69
N THR A 211 11.35 -10.62 -17.54
CA THR A 211 12.23 -11.76 -17.81
C THR A 211 13.47 -11.80 -16.90
N SER A 212 13.50 -11.02 -15.82
CA SER A 212 14.64 -10.97 -14.92
C SER A 212 14.66 -12.17 -13.97
N ASP A 213 15.85 -12.66 -13.63
CA ASP A 213 16.04 -13.63 -12.55
C ASP A 213 15.88 -13.00 -11.15
N ASP A 214 15.99 -11.67 -11.06
CA ASP A 214 15.82 -10.93 -9.81
C ASP A 214 14.33 -10.66 -9.57
N LYS A 215 13.76 -11.36 -8.58
CA LYS A 215 12.34 -11.25 -8.19
C LYS A 215 11.93 -9.83 -7.84
N ASP A 216 12.83 -9.01 -7.28
CA ASP A 216 12.51 -7.63 -6.94
C ASP A 216 12.37 -6.74 -8.19
N ILE A 217 13.15 -7.04 -9.23
CA ILE A 217 13.03 -6.41 -10.55
C ILE A 217 11.73 -6.85 -11.23
N VAL A 218 11.40 -8.14 -11.19
CA VAL A 218 10.13 -8.66 -11.72
C VAL A 218 8.94 -7.99 -11.03
N LYS A 219 8.94 -7.96 -9.70
CA LYS A 219 7.93 -7.27 -8.88
C LYS A 219 7.81 -5.78 -9.24
N ALA A 220 8.93 -5.07 -9.31
CA ALA A 220 8.94 -3.65 -9.70
C ALA A 220 8.35 -3.43 -11.10
N SER A 221 8.60 -4.37 -12.01
CA SER A 221 8.13 -4.32 -13.40
C SER A 221 6.65 -4.60 -13.53
N ILE A 222 6.12 -5.61 -12.83
CA ILE A 222 4.66 -5.89 -12.75
C ILE A 222 3.92 -4.65 -12.23
N LEU A 223 4.39 -4.10 -11.11
CA LEU A 223 3.83 -2.88 -10.53
C LEU A 223 3.94 -1.68 -11.47
N GLY A 224 5.06 -1.58 -12.20
CA GLY A 224 5.35 -0.55 -13.18
C GLY A 224 4.39 -0.58 -14.37
N LEU A 225 4.18 -1.76 -14.96
CA LEU A 225 3.23 -1.97 -16.07
C LEU A 225 1.80 -1.56 -15.67
N GLY A 226 1.42 -1.78 -14.40
CA GLY A 226 0.13 -1.33 -13.88
C GLY A 226 -0.13 0.18 -14.00
N TYR A 227 0.90 1.02 -14.10
CA TYR A 227 0.76 2.47 -14.33
C TYR A 227 0.46 2.83 -15.80
N TYR A 228 0.83 1.99 -16.76
CA TYR A 228 0.56 2.24 -18.17
C TYR A 228 -0.89 1.96 -18.55
N GLN A 229 -1.57 1.12 -17.77
CA GLN A 229 -2.96 0.73 -17.99
C GLN A 229 -3.22 0.18 -19.41
N ALA A 230 -2.19 -0.42 -20.02
CA ALA A 230 -2.30 -1.04 -21.35
C ALA A 230 -3.14 -2.32 -21.25
N PRO A 231 -4.21 -2.52 -22.04
CA PRO A 231 -5.04 -3.72 -21.98
C PRO A 231 -4.26 -5.02 -22.20
N GLU A 232 -3.17 -4.96 -22.96
CA GLU A 232 -2.31 -6.09 -23.31
C GLU A 232 -1.58 -6.64 -22.07
N ASP A 233 -1.33 -5.79 -21.07
CA ASP A 233 -0.63 -6.17 -19.83
C ASP A 233 -1.50 -7.02 -18.90
N ILE A 234 -2.82 -7.09 -19.14
CA ILE A 234 -3.75 -7.88 -18.31
C ILE A 234 -3.36 -9.36 -18.29
N ARG A 235 -2.94 -9.92 -19.42
CA ARG A 235 -2.52 -11.33 -19.50
C ARG A 235 -1.32 -11.59 -18.59
N ILE A 236 -0.34 -10.70 -18.61
CA ILE A 236 0.85 -10.77 -17.74
C ILE A 236 0.41 -10.76 -16.27
N PHE A 237 -0.53 -9.90 -15.89
CA PHE A 237 -1.01 -9.87 -14.51
C PHE A 237 -1.75 -11.14 -14.11
N ILE A 238 -2.52 -11.77 -15.01
CA ILE A 238 -3.16 -13.07 -14.75
C ILE A 238 -2.11 -14.16 -14.53
N ASP A 239 -1.06 -14.19 -15.35
CA ASP A 239 0.02 -15.18 -15.23
C ASP A 239 0.70 -15.05 -13.86
N TYR A 240 1.05 -13.83 -13.44
CA TYR A 240 1.67 -13.60 -12.11
C TYR A 240 0.72 -13.78 -10.93
N LEU A 241 -0.58 -13.53 -11.12
CA LEU A 241 -1.61 -13.85 -10.12
C LEU A 241 -1.68 -15.37 -9.84
N ASN A 242 -1.25 -16.19 -10.80
CA ASN A 242 -1.15 -17.64 -10.69
C ASN A 242 0.27 -18.16 -10.44
N SER A 243 1.24 -17.26 -10.23
CA SER A 243 2.60 -17.66 -9.88
C SER A 243 2.66 -18.38 -8.53
N PRO A 244 3.65 -19.26 -8.30
CA PRO A 244 3.86 -19.89 -6.98
C PRO A 244 4.38 -18.91 -5.92
N ASP A 245 4.85 -17.74 -6.33
CA ASP A 245 5.44 -16.73 -5.44
C ASP A 245 4.37 -15.74 -4.95
N GLU A 246 4.08 -15.77 -3.65
CA GLU A 246 3.04 -14.94 -3.04
C GLU A 246 3.31 -13.44 -3.20
N GLU A 247 4.57 -13.01 -3.22
CA GLU A 247 4.91 -11.59 -3.40
C GLU A 247 4.63 -11.12 -4.83
N LEU A 248 4.83 -12.00 -5.83
CA LEU A 248 4.47 -11.72 -7.21
C LEU A 248 2.95 -11.77 -7.43
N GLN A 249 2.24 -12.66 -6.73
CA GLN A 249 0.77 -12.65 -6.71
C GLN A 249 0.23 -11.32 -6.17
N LYS A 250 0.76 -10.84 -5.04
CA LYS A 250 0.37 -9.53 -4.46
C LYS A 250 0.68 -8.38 -5.42
N ALA A 251 1.82 -8.43 -6.11
CA ALA A 251 2.17 -7.43 -7.12
C ALA A 251 1.18 -7.41 -8.29
N ALA A 252 0.75 -8.58 -8.77
CA ALA A 252 -0.25 -8.71 -9.81
C ALA A 252 -1.62 -8.17 -9.37
N VAL A 253 -2.05 -8.47 -8.14
CA VAL A 253 -3.27 -7.89 -7.55
C VAL A 253 -3.20 -6.36 -7.55
N GLU A 254 -2.08 -5.79 -7.10
CA GLU A 254 -1.91 -4.34 -7.08
C GLU A 254 -1.89 -3.72 -8.49
N ALA A 255 -1.23 -4.38 -9.45
CA ALA A 255 -1.19 -3.94 -10.85
C ALA A 255 -2.60 -3.95 -11.49
N LEU A 256 -3.38 -5.01 -11.27
CA LEU A 256 -4.79 -5.09 -11.70
C LEU A 256 -5.64 -3.97 -11.08
N GLY A 257 -5.41 -3.67 -9.80
CA GLY A 257 -6.04 -2.53 -9.14
C GLY A 257 -5.71 -1.19 -9.81
N ARG A 258 -4.44 -0.97 -10.19
CA ARG A 258 -3.98 0.25 -10.86
C ARG A 258 -4.51 0.38 -12.30
N HIS A 259 -4.78 -0.74 -12.98
CA HIS A 259 -5.35 -0.76 -14.33
C HIS A 259 -6.75 -0.14 -14.39
N LYS A 260 -7.55 -0.28 -13.31
CA LYS A 260 -8.86 0.38 -13.11
C LYS A 260 -9.90 0.09 -14.20
N THR A 261 -9.80 -1.03 -14.90
CA THR A 261 -10.81 -1.42 -15.90
C THR A 261 -11.85 -2.36 -15.29
N ARG A 262 -13.03 -2.46 -15.93
CA ARG A 262 -14.03 -3.46 -15.56
C ARG A 262 -13.44 -4.87 -15.60
N THR A 263 -12.64 -5.17 -16.62
CA THR A 263 -11.94 -6.45 -16.77
C THR A 263 -11.03 -6.72 -15.57
N SER A 264 -10.22 -5.74 -15.16
CA SER A 264 -9.32 -5.93 -14.01
C SER A 264 -10.07 -6.09 -12.69
N MET A 265 -11.20 -5.40 -12.50
CA MET A 265 -12.06 -5.61 -11.33
C MET A 265 -12.69 -7.00 -11.31
N ASN A 266 -13.19 -7.50 -12.44
CA ASN A 266 -13.75 -8.84 -12.53
C ASN A 266 -12.70 -9.91 -12.17
N ILE A 267 -11.47 -9.76 -12.67
CA ILE A 267 -10.36 -10.68 -12.32
C ILE A 267 -10.09 -10.64 -10.81
N LEU A 268 -10.10 -9.46 -10.19
CA LEU A 268 -9.93 -9.33 -8.73
C LEU A 268 -11.09 -9.95 -7.95
N GLU A 269 -12.32 -9.87 -8.45
CA GLU A 269 -13.50 -10.49 -7.85
C GLU A 269 -13.43 -12.03 -7.91
N ASP A 270 -13.04 -12.59 -9.05
CA ASP A 270 -12.82 -14.02 -9.21
C ASP A 270 -11.65 -14.50 -8.31
N ALA A 271 -10.54 -13.76 -8.31
CA ALA A 271 -9.40 -14.06 -7.43
C ALA A 271 -9.79 -14.00 -5.95
N PHE A 272 -10.69 -13.11 -5.54
CA PHE A 272 -11.16 -13.03 -4.15
C PHE A 272 -11.95 -14.30 -3.74
N ARG A 273 -12.72 -14.86 -4.68
CA ARG A 273 -13.46 -16.11 -4.48
C ARG A 273 -12.48 -17.29 -4.36
N ASP A 274 -11.56 -17.38 -5.30
CA ASP A 274 -10.76 -18.59 -5.53
C ASP A 274 -9.46 -18.62 -4.71
N LYS A 275 -8.90 -17.46 -4.33
CA LYS A 275 -7.61 -17.32 -3.62
C LYS A 275 -7.75 -16.71 -2.24
N GLY A 276 -7.98 -17.55 -1.24
CA GLY A 276 -8.17 -17.15 0.16
C GLY A 276 -7.02 -16.31 0.74
N ASN A 277 -5.77 -16.63 0.39
CA ASN A 277 -4.56 -15.92 0.84
C ASN A 277 -4.50 -14.46 0.34
N LEU A 278 -5.12 -14.15 -0.80
CA LEU A 278 -5.08 -12.81 -1.40
C LEU A 278 -6.26 -11.91 -1.00
N ARG A 279 -7.24 -12.43 -0.24
CA ARG A 279 -8.48 -11.68 0.08
C ARG A 279 -8.22 -10.32 0.71
N ALA A 280 -7.37 -10.27 1.75
CA ALA A 280 -7.01 -9.01 2.41
C ALA A 280 -6.34 -8.03 1.44
N GLN A 281 -5.38 -8.52 0.63
CA GLN A 281 -4.66 -7.72 -0.35
C GLN A 281 -5.59 -7.16 -1.44
N ILE A 282 -6.53 -7.97 -1.93
CA ILE A 282 -7.52 -7.54 -2.93
C ILE A 282 -8.39 -6.42 -2.35
N LEU A 283 -8.93 -6.60 -1.15
CA LEU A 283 -9.77 -5.60 -0.50
C LEU A 283 -9.01 -4.30 -0.21
N ASP A 284 -7.75 -4.38 0.21
CA ASP A 284 -6.89 -3.21 0.42
C ASP A 284 -6.59 -2.48 -0.89
N THR A 285 -6.32 -3.24 -1.96
CA THR A 285 -6.08 -2.70 -3.30
C THR A 285 -7.31 -1.96 -3.82
N LEU A 286 -8.50 -2.56 -3.73
CA LEU A 286 -9.76 -1.91 -4.10
C LEU A 286 -10.00 -0.62 -3.28
N THR A 287 -9.69 -0.66 -1.98
CA THR A 287 -9.82 0.52 -1.11
C THR A 287 -8.84 1.63 -1.47
N ALA A 288 -7.63 1.29 -1.92
CA ALA A 288 -6.61 2.27 -2.26
C ALA A 288 -6.94 3.08 -3.52
N GLN A 289 -7.64 2.49 -4.50
CA GLN A 289 -7.93 3.16 -5.78
C GLN A 289 -8.98 4.28 -5.69
N LYS A 290 -9.91 4.20 -4.72
CA LYS A 290 -10.96 5.21 -4.46
C LYS A 290 -11.78 5.64 -5.69
N ASN A 291 -12.01 4.74 -6.63
CA ASN A 291 -12.82 5.01 -7.82
C ASN A 291 -14.15 4.25 -7.79
N SER A 292 -15.02 4.57 -8.76
CA SER A 292 -16.35 3.97 -8.90
C SER A 292 -16.27 2.45 -9.11
N PHE A 293 -15.35 2.01 -9.97
CA PHE A 293 -15.02 0.62 -10.24
C PHE A 293 -14.75 -0.19 -8.97
N ALA A 294 -13.88 0.29 -8.09
CA ALA A 294 -13.55 -0.42 -6.86
C ALA A 294 -14.69 -0.45 -5.84
N VAL A 295 -15.46 0.64 -5.72
CA VAL A 295 -16.65 0.65 -4.84
C VAL A 295 -17.68 -0.36 -5.33
N PHE A 296 -17.93 -0.43 -6.64
CA PHE A 296 -18.89 -1.38 -7.20
C PHE A 296 -18.37 -2.82 -7.12
N ALA A 297 -17.06 -3.05 -7.26
CA ALA A 297 -16.46 -4.36 -7.03
C ALA A 297 -16.65 -4.83 -5.58
N LEU A 298 -16.38 -3.96 -4.59
CA LEU A 298 -16.64 -4.27 -3.17
C LEU A 298 -18.10 -4.63 -2.93
N LEU A 299 -19.05 -3.94 -3.57
CA LEU A 299 -20.48 -4.26 -3.44
C LEU A 299 -20.86 -5.57 -4.14
N ARG A 300 -20.24 -5.90 -5.29
CA ARG A 300 -20.43 -7.20 -5.94
C ARG A 300 -19.89 -8.35 -5.09
N ILE A 301 -18.69 -8.20 -4.53
CA ILE A 301 -18.12 -9.18 -3.58
C ILE A 301 -19.10 -9.36 -2.40
N LEU A 302 -19.59 -8.27 -1.81
CA LEU A 302 -20.56 -8.35 -0.71
C LEU A 302 -21.86 -9.08 -1.08
N ASN A 303 -22.31 -8.96 -2.33
CA ASN A 303 -23.52 -9.65 -2.80
C ASN A 303 -23.27 -11.13 -3.11
N ASN A 304 -22.06 -11.50 -3.52
CA ASN A 304 -21.68 -12.89 -3.81
C ASN A 304 -21.43 -13.72 -2.53
N PHE A 305 -21.23 -13.06 -1.39
CA PHE A 305 -21.04 -13.70 -0.07
C PHE A 305 -22.09 -13.23 0.95
N PRO A 306 -23.39 -13.52 0.73
CA PRO A 306 -24.46 -13.01 1.60
C PRO A 306 -24.40 -13.56 3.03
N ASP A 307 -23.91 -14.79 3.21
CA ASP A 307 -23.93 -15.50 4.50
C ASP A 307 -22.66 -15.25 5.35
N SER A 308 -21.68 -14.53 4.81
CA SER A 308 -20.41 -14.29 5.51
C SER A 308 -20.41 -12.96 6.25
N ASP A 309 -20.74 -13.00 7.54
CA ASP A 309 -20.65 -11.84 8.44
C ASP A 309 -19.25 -11.23 8.50
N VAL A 310 -18.21 -12.06 8.37
CA VAL A 310 -16.81 -11.62 8.38
C VAL A 310 -16.53 -10.74 7.17
N ILE A 311 -16.85 -11.21 5.96
CA ILE A 311 -16.67 -10.46 4.72
C ILE A 311 -17.56 -9.21 4.74
N ALA A 312 -18.79 -9.31 5.24
CA ALA A 312 -19.71 -8.18 5.34
C ALA A 312 -19.16 -7.05 6.23
N LYS A 313 -18.64 -7.39 7.41
CA LYS A 313 -17.96 -6.43 8.31
C LYS A 313 -16.73 -5.83 7.65
N GLU A 314 -15.92 -6.67 7.02
CA GLU A 314 -14.67 -6.25 6.40
C GLU A 314 -14.86 -5.26 5.24
N ILE A 315 -15.84 -5.53 4.38
CA ILE A 315 -16.25 -4.62 3.29
C ILE A 315 -16.90 -3.37 3.87
N GLY A 316 -17.75 -3.49 4.91
CA GLY A 316 -18.37 -2.36 5.59
C GLY A 316 -17.35 -1.33 6.10
N VAL A 317 -16.26 -1.79 6.73
CA VAL A 317 -15.15 -0.93 7.19
C VAL A 317 -14.48 -0.19 6.01
N ARG A 318 -14.32 -0.86 4.86
CA ARG A 318 -13.70 -0.27 3.67
C ARG A 318 -14.60 0.74 2.99
N LEU A 319 -15.89 0.44 2.83
CA LEU A 319 -16.89 1.40 2.35
C LEU A 319 -16.96 2.64 3.25
N TYR A 320 -16.85 2.45 4.57
CA TYR A 320 -16.73 3.56 5.53
C TYR A 320 -15.47 4.40 5.32
N LYS A 321 -14.29 3.76 5.18
CA LYS A 321 -13.01 4.46 4.88
C LYS A 321 -13.09 5.27 3.59
N LEU A 322 -13.83 4.75 2.59
CA LEU A 322 -14.11 5.42 1.32
C LEU A 322 -15.21 6.48 1.41
N LYS A 323 -15.85 6.65 2.58
CA LYS A 323 -16.99 7.55 2.81
C LYS A 323 -18.16 7.30 1.85
N VAL A 324 -18.35 6.04 1.46
CA VAL A 324 -19.43 5.64 0.55
C VAL A 324 -20.75 5.65 1.33
N SER A 325 -21.74 6.34 0.79
CA SER A 325 -23.09 6.38 1.36
C SER A 325 -24.15 6.55 0.27
N GLY A 326 -25.39 6.20 0.62
CA GLY A 326 -26.55 6.32 -0.25
C GLY A 326 -27.12 4.96 -0.66
N LYS A 327 -27.96 4.99 -1.69
CA LYS A 327 -28.62 3.80 -2.23
C LYS A 327 -27.84 3.26 -3.41
N PHE A 328 -27.59 1.96 -3.42
CA PHE A 328 -26.95 1.24 -4.51
C PHE A 328 -27.89 0.16 -5.00
N MET A 329 -27.92 -0.04 -6.32
CA MET A 329 -28.71 -1.08 -6.94
C MET A 329 -27.80 -2.20 -7.42
N THR A 330 -28.35 -3.41 -7.47
CA THR A 330 -27.77 -4.57 -8.13
C THR A 330 -28.80 -5.12 -9.10
N VAL A 331 -28.40 -5.33 -10.35
CA VAL A 331 -29.26 -5.86 -11.40
C VAL A 331 -29.50 -7.35 -11.16
N THR A 332 -30.75 -7.78 -11.22
CA THR A 332 -31.16 -9.17 -10.91
C THR A 332 -31.50 -9.99 -12.14
N SER A 333 -31.52 -9.38 -13.33
CA SER A 333 -31.89 -10.02 -14.59
C SER A 333 -30.87 -9.69 -15.67
N GLU A 334 -30.74 -10.55 -16.68
CA GLU A 334 -29.86 -10.29 -17.82
C GLU A 334 -30.50 -9.35 -18.84
N LYS A 335 -29.66 -8.65 -19.59
CA LYS A 335 -30.05 -7.73 -20.69
C LYS A 335 -31.11 -6.69 -20.28
N VAL A 336 -30.94 -6.08 -19.11
CA VAL A 336 -31.89 -5.10 -18.59
C VAL A 336 -31.62 -3.74 -19.25
N PRO A 337 -32.62 -3.12 -19.91
CA PRO A 337 -32.39 -1.88 -20.66
C PRO A 337 -32.14 -0.71 -19.71
N LEU A 338 -31.01 -0.01 -19.90
CA LEU A 338 -30.74 1.28 -19.29
C LEU A 338 -31.28 2.38 -20.21
N LEU A 339 -32.44 2.92 -19.87
CA LEU A 339 -33.16 3.87 -20.70
C LEU A 339 -32.63 5.31 -20.54
N LYS A 340 -32.76 6.12 -21.59
CA LYS A 340 -32.46 7.56 -21.52
C LYS A 340 -33.47 8.30 -20.63
N GLU A 341 -34.74 7.91 -20.69
CA GLU A 341 -35.85 8.52 -19.94
C GLU A 341 -36.74 7.45 -19.28
N PRO A 342 -37.48 7.77 -18.21
CA PRO A 342 -38.21 6.79 -17.41
C PRO A 342 -39.57 6.43 -18.02
N PHE A 343 -39.62 5.94 -19.26
CA PHE A 343 -40.86 5.47 -19.88
C PHE A 343 -40.61 4.34 -20.89
N VAL A 344 -41.65 3.54 -21.15
CA VAL A 344 -41.59 2.40 -22.07
C VAL A 344 -41.39 2.89 -23.51
N GLY A 345 -40.41 2.33 -24.22
CA GLY A 345 -40.05 2.74 -25.57
C GLY A 345 -39.06 3.91 -25.64
N SER A 346 -38.60 4.42 -24.50
CA SER A 346 -37.47 5.35 -24.47
C SER A 346 -36.23 4.71 -25.12
N PRO A 347 -35.37 5.48 -25.82
CA PRO A 347 -34.12 4.96 -26.35
C PRO A 347 -33.28 4.29 -25.27
N THR A 348 -32.84 3.06 -25.55
CA THR A 348 -31.94 2.31 -24.67
C THR A 348 -30.51 2.81 -24.89
N LEU A 349 -29.86 3.26 -23.82
CA LEU A 349 -28.46 3.67 -23.84
C LEU A 349 -27.54 2.47 -23.98
N ARG A 350 -27.81 1.42 -23.18
CA ARG A 350 -27.19 0.09 -23.26
C ARG A 350 -27.98 -0.90 -22.40
N ASP A 351 -27.69 -2.18 -22.57
CA ASP A 351 -28.16 -3.19 -21.65
C ASP A 351 -27.20 -3.38 -20.47
N LEU A 352 -27.79 -3.63 -19.30
CA LEU A 352 -27.12 -4.01 -18.06
C LEU A 352 -27.14 -5.53 -17.92
N ASP A 353 -26.02 -6.10 -17.49
CA ASP A 353 -25.92 -7.53 -17.20
C ASP A 353 -26.38 -7.82 -15.76
N GLY A 354 -26.71 -9.08 -15.50
CA GLY A 354 -26.98 -9.57 -14.15
C GLY A 354 -25.79 -9.31 -13.21
N GLY A 355 -26.07 -8.90 -11.98
CA GLY A 355 -25.06 -8.59 -10.99
C GLY A 355 -24.36 -7.23 -11.16
N GLU A 356 -24.66 -6.46 -12.23
CA GLU A 356 -24.14 -5.09 -12.34
C GLU A 356 -24.60 -4.24 -11.15
N VAL A 357 -23.70 -3.40 -10.65
CA VAL A 357 -23.95 -2.50 -9.52
C VAL A 357 -23.90 -1.06 -9.98
N GLY A 358 -24.83 -0.25 -9.47
CA GLY A 358 -24.86 1.19 -9.71
C GLY A 358 -25.31 1.98 -8.49
N LYS A 359 -25.02 3.28 -8.46
CA LYS A 359 -25.53 4.20 -7.45
C LYS A 359 -26.90 4.72 -7.88
N VAL A 360 -27.90 4.61 -7.01
CA VAL A 360 -29.23 5.18 -7.25
C VAL A 360 -29.17 6.68 -6.96
N LEU A 361 -29.52 7.48 -7.95
CA LEU A 361 -29.53 8.95 -7.88
C LEU A 361 -30.93 9.49 -7.59
N GLN A 362 -31.95 8.95 -8.26
CA GLN A 362 -33.31 9.45 -8.19
C GLN A 362 -34.32 8.31 -8.38
N LYS A 363 -35.51 8.48 -7.83
CA LYS A 363 -36.69 7.64 -8.07
C LYS A 363 -37.71 8.45 -8.88
N SER A 364 -38.37 7.84 -9.85
CA SER A 364 -39.40 8.50 -10.65
C SER A 364 -40.55 8.99 -9.76
N PRO A 365 -41.22 10.11 -10.11
CA PRO A 365 -42.32 10.64 -9.31
C PRO A 365 -43.58 9.75 -9.41
N LYS A 366 -43.73 9.02 -10.51
CA LYS A 366 -44.88 8.16 -10.80
C LYS A 366 -44.44 6.71 -10.94
N ARG A 367 -45.39 5.80 -10.73
CA ARG A 367 -45.28 4.38 -11.07
C ARG A 367 -45.62 4.15 -12.54
N TYR A 368 -45.08 3.06 -13.07
CA TYR A 368 -45.25 2.62 -14.45
C TYR A 368 -45.60 1.14 -14.44
N ILE A 369 -46.43 0.73 -15.39
CA ILE A 369 -46.88 -0.65 -15.54
C ILE A 369 -46.18 -1.22 -16.76
N LEU A 370 -45.41 -2.29 -16.56
CA LEU A 370 -44.78 -3.06 -17.62
C LEU A 370 -45.33 -4.47 -17.62
N ASP A 371 -45.46 -5.05 -18.81
CA ASP A 371 -45.71 -6.47 -18.96
C ASP A 371 -44.38 -7.22 -18.94
N ILE A 372 -44.19 -8.07 -17.94
CA ILE A 372 -42.98 -8.88 -17.75
C ILE A 372 -43.44 -10.33 -17.61
N ASN A 373 -43.10 -11.17 -18.59
CA ASN A 373 -43.50 -12.58 -18.65
C ASN A 373 -45.02 -12.80 -18.54
N GLY A 374 -45.83 -11.94 -19.16
CA GLY A 374 -47.29 -12.04 -19.15
C GLY A 374 -47.95 -11.53 -17.87
N GLN A 375 -47.18 -10.95 -16.94
CA GLN A 375 -47.69 -10.31 -15.73
C GLN A 375 -47.51 -8.79 -15.82
N ARG A 376 -48.60 -8.06 -15.57
CA ARG A 376 -48.56 -6.59 -15.40
C ARG A 376 -47.95 -6.25 -14.05
N ILE A 377 -46.71 -5.78 -14.07
CA ILE A 377 -45.98 -5.37 -12.87
C ILE A 377 -45.96 -3.85 -12.79
N GLU A 378 -46.49 -3.30 -11.70
CA GLU A 378 -46.44 -1.88 -11.39
C GLU A 378 -45.21 -1.56 -10.51
N ASN A 379 -44.32 -0.70 -10.98
CA ASN A 379 -43.15 -0.27 -10.20
C ASN A 379 -42.65 1.13 -10.62
N PHE A 380 -41.66 1.66 -9.91
CA PHE A 380 -41.00 2.93 -10.25
C PHE A 380 -39.80 2.71 -11.16
N TYR A 381 -39.43 3.74 -11.93
CA TYR A 381 -38.11 3.82 -12.54
C TYR A 381 -37.12 4.46 -11.56
N TYR A 382 -35.87 4.04 -11.64
CA TYR A 382 -34.78 4.56 -10.83
C TYR A 382 -33.69 5.10 -11.75
N LYS A 383 -33.31 6.36 -11.55
CA LYS A 383 -32.16 6.96 -12.21
C LYS A 383 -30.91 6.45 -11.51
N VAL A 384 -30.03 5.81 -12.26
CA VAL A 384 -28.87 5.09 -11.74
C VAL A 384 -27.60 5.54 -12.44
N LEU A 385 -26.52 5.58 -11.69
CA LEU A 385 -25.16 5.78 -12.16
C LEU A 385 -24.45 4.43 -12.17
N VAL A 386 -24.14 3.90 -13.35
CA VAL A 386 -23.46 2.62 -13.55
C VAL A 386 -22.11 2.84 -14.21
N ASN A 387 -21.21 1.86 -14.15
CA ASN A 387 -19.95 1.97 -14.89
C ASN A 387 -20.21 1.93 -16.40
N THR A 388 -19.40 2.67 -17.16
CA THR A 388 -19.39 2.58 -18.63
C THR A 388 -18.83 1.23 -19.08
N LYS A 389 -19.32 0.73 -20.22
CA LYS A 389 -18.73 -0.39 -20.96
C LYS A 389 -17.90 0.08 -22.16
N PHE A 390 -18.00 1.36 -22.53
CA PHE A 390 -17.32 1.90 -23.70
C PHE A 390 -15.87 2.27 -23.39
N LYS A 391 -14.95 1.80 -24.22
CA LYS A 391 -13.50 2.03 -24.08
C LYS A 391 -13.13 3.51 -24.18
N ASP A 392 -13.87 4.27 -25.00
CA ASP A 392 -13.61 5.68 -25.29
C ASP A 392 -14.55 6.64 -24.53
N ALA A 393 -15.22 6.16 -23.48
CA ALA A 393 -16.11 7.02 -22.71
C ALA A 393 -15.30 8.09 -21.94
N PHE A 394 -15.69 9.35 -22.13
CA PHE A 394 -15.13 10.50 -21.39
C PHE A 394 -15.32 10.39 -19.87
N THR A 395 -16.29 9.61 -19.41
CA THR A 395 -16.59 9.39 -18.00
C THR A 395 -16.58 7.90 -17.67
N GLU A 396 -16.04 7.54 -16.50
CA GLU A 396 -16.06 6.16 -15.96
C GLU A 396 -17.48 5.61 -15.77
N THR A 397 -18.47 6.49 -15.76
CA THR A 397 -19.86 6.17 -15.44
C THR A 397 -20.82 6.68 -16.49
N ALA A 398 -21.95 6.00 -16.62
CA ALA A 398 -23.10 6.38 -17.44
C ALA A 398 -24.33 6.51 -16.53
N THR A 399 -25.22 7.45 -16.87
CA THR A 399 -26.46 7.67 -16.14
C THR A 399 -27.65 7.33 -17.01
N GLY A 400 -28.61 6.58 -16.48
CA GLY A 400 -29.86 6.28 -17.16
C GLY A 400 -30.92 5.79 -16.19
N TRP A 401 -32.05 5.33 -16.72
CA TRP A 401 -33.20 4.87 -15.95
C TRP A 401 -33.37 3.36 -16.09
N VAL A 402 -33.63 2.69 -14.97
CA VAL A 402 -33.92 1.25 -14.93
C VAL A 402 -35.23 1.02 -14.20
N PHE A 403 -36.03 0.07 -14.68
CA PHE A 403 -37.29 -0.28 -14.03
C PHE A 403 -37.05 -1.07 -12.75
N GLY A 404 -37.76 -0.71 -11.67
CA GLY A 404 -37.51 -1.20 -10.32
C GLY A 404 -37.58 -2.71 -10.15
N SER A 405 -38.36 -3.41 -10.97
CA SER A 405 -38.53 -4.87 -10.87
C SER A 405 -37.30 -5.67 -11.30
N TYR A 406 -36.35 -5.04 -11.99
CA TYR A 406 -35.10 -5.67 -12.44
C TYR A 406 -33.92 -5.42 -11.50
N ILE A 407 -34.15 -4.74 -10.36
CA ILE A 407 -33.07 -4.32 -9.46
C ILE A 407 -33.39 -4.59 -8.00
N LYS A 408 -32.35 -4.91 -7.23
CA LYS A 408 -32.36 -4.95 -5.77
C LYS A 408 -31.64 -3.72 -5.22
N ILE A 409 -32.27 -2.96 -4.33
CA ILE A 409 -31.68 -1.74 -3.76
C ILE A 409 -31.17 -2.01 -2.34
N ARG A 410 -29.90 -1.67 -2.09
CA ARG A 410 -29.25 -1.68 -0.78
C ARG A 410 -28.97 -0.24 -0.34
N THR A 411 -29.17 0.06 0.94
CA THR A 411 -28.74 1.34 1.51
C THR A 411 -27.43 1.15 2.26
N VAL A 412 -26.40 1.92 1.90
CA VAL A 412 -25.14 2.02 2.63
C VAL A 412 -25.20 3.30 3.46
N SER A 413 -25.19 3.15 4.78
CA SER A 413 -25.17 4.27 5.73
C SER A 413 -23.82 4.37 6.41
N LEU A 414 -23.39 5.61 6.68
CA LEU A 414 -22.24 5.83 7.54
C LEU A 414 -22.71 5.65 8.99
N PRO A 415 -21.94 4.96 9.86
CA PRO A 415 -22.23 4.91 11.28
C PRO A 415 -22.37 6.33 11.81
N LYS A 416 -23.46 6.58 12.54
CA LYS A 416 -23.66 7.86 13.21
C LYS A 416 -22.46 8.06 14.13
N SER A 417 -21.72 9.15 13.96
CA SER A 417 -20.68 9.55 14.92
C SER A 417 -21.33 9.53 16.30
N SER A 418 -20.96 8.57 17.16
CA SER A 418 -21.32 8.65 18.56
C SER A 418 -20.83 10.01 19.03
N LYS A 419 -21.72 10.92 19.41
CA LYS A 419 -21.33 12.12 20.16
C LYS A 419 -20.38 11.60 21.23
N LYS A 420 -19.11 12.03 21.22
CA LYS A 420 -18.15 11.68 22.27
C LYS A 420 -18.88 11.95 23.58
N LYS A 421 -19.28 10.90 24.32
CA LYS A 421 -19.55 11.08 25.75
C LYS A 421 -18.26 11.72 26.27
N LYS A 422 -18.37 12.94 26.80
CA LYS A 422 -17.24 13.56 27.51
C LYS A 422 -16.69 12.47 28.43
N ARG A 423 -15.41 12.13 28.28
CA ARG A 423 -14.75 11.35 29.31
C ARG A 423 -14.97 12.14 30.60
N PRO A 424 -15.48 11.56 31.69
CA PRO A 424 -15.52 12.27 32.96
C PRO A 424 -14.11 12.74 33.25
N SER A 425 -13.99 14.01 33.64
CA SER A 425 -12.71 14.57 34.05
C SER A 425 -12.28 13.82 35.31
N ILE A 426 -10.98 13.56 35.46
CA ILE A 426 -10.43 12.97 36.69
C ILE A 426 -10.53 13.93 37.89
N LEU A 427 -11.10 15.12 37.67
CA LEU A 427 -11.29 16.20 38.66
C LEU A 427 -12.75 16.30 39.13
N ASP A 428 -13.64 15.42 38.67
CA ASP A 428 -15.07 15.44 39.07
C ASP A 428 -15.37 14.44 40.22
N GLU A 429 -14.37 14.01 40.99
CA GLU A 429 -14.60 13.33 42.28
C GLU A 429 -14.91 14.39 43.34
N GLU A 430 -16.20 14.68 43.53
CA GLU A 430 -16.69 15.26 44.77
C GLU A 430 -16.63 14.17 45.86
N ASP A 431 -15.84 14.44 46.90
CA ASP A 431 -15.75 13.63 48.11
C ASP A 431 -17.14 13.39 48.74
N PRO A 432 -17.56 12.14 49.01
CA PRO A 432 -18.64 11.90 49.95
C PRO A 432 -18.08 12.03 51.37
N ALA A 433 -18.54 13.04 52.10
CA ALA A 433 -18.27 13.21 53.53
C ALA A 433 -18.65 11.94 54.33
N PRO A 434 -17.89 11.57 55.37
CA PRO A 434 -18.08 10.33 56.10
C PRO A 434 -19.24 10.46 57.09
N ASN A 435 -20.14 9.48 57.13
CA ASN A 435 -21.14 9.38 58.18
C ASN A 435 -20.97 8.05 58.93
N PRO A 436 -20.32 8.03 60.12
CA PRO A 436 -20.33 6.87 60.98
C PRO A 436 -21.33 7.09 62.12
N GLN A 437 -22.20 6.10 62.33
CA GLN A 437 -22.63 5.53 63.62
C GLN A 437 -24.10 5.11 63.62
N THR A 438 -24.30 3.80 63.51
CA THR A 438 -25.42 3.09 64.13
C THR A 438 -25.06 2.85 65.60
N GLN A 439 -25.95 3.24 66.52
CA GLN A 439 -26.01 2.64 67.86
C GLN A 439 -27.45 2.14 68.13
N PRO A 440 -27.61 0.93 68.69
CA PRO A 440 -28.90 0.35 69.05
C PRO A 440 -29.25 0.57 70.54
N THR A 441 -30.55 0.50 70.87
CA THR A 441 -31.07 0.47 72.26
C THR A 441 -32.33 -0.42 72.32
N PRO A 442 -32.71 -0.99 73.49
CA PRO A 442 -32.68 -2.44 73.72
C PRO A 442 -34.04 -3.02 74.24
N PRO A 443 -34.06 -4.06 75.10
CA PRO A 443 -34.56 -5.42 74.85
C PRO A 443 -36.03 -5.65 75.29
N GLY A 444 -36.59 -6.80 74.88
CA GLY A 444 -37.96 -7.19 75.24
C GLY A 444 -38.11 -7.86 76.62
N GLU A 445 -39.31 -7.72 77.18
CA GLU A 445 -40.09 -8.51 78.15
C GLU A 445 -41.46 -7.77 78.18
N GLU A 446 -42.65 -8.34 78.05
CA GLU A 446 -43.37 -9.43 78.72
C GLU A 446 -44.46 -9.93 77.73
N GLY A 447 -44.81 -11.21 77.60
CA GLY A 447 -45.63 -11.95 78.56
C GLY A 447 -47.14 -11.85 78.22
N GLY A 448 -47.77 -12.95 77.77
CA GLY A 448 -49.23 -13.08 77.79
C GLY A 448 -49.93 -13.62 76.52
N THR A 449 -50.09 -14.94 76.46
CA THR A 449 -51.23 -15.65 75.80
C THR A 449 -52.57 -15.35 76.51
N PRO A 450 -53.76 -15.87 76.13
CA PRO A 450 -54.22 -16.59 74.90
C PRO A 450 -55.62 -16.12 74.36
N ALA A 451 -56.04 -16.76 73.25
CA ALA A 451 -57.43 -17.06 72.83
C ALA A 451 -58.32 -15.84 72.48
N THR A 452 -59.31 -15.88 71.56
CA THR A 452 -60.28 -16.86 71.09
C THR A 452 -60.84 -16.40 69.73
N ASP A 453 -61.35 -17.35 68.93
CA ASP A 453 -62.52 -17.30 68.02
C ASP A 453 -62.97 -15.93 67.48
N GLY A 454 -63.01 -15.70 66.15
CA GLY A 454 -64.12 -16.12 65.28
C GLY A 454 -65.29 -15.11 65.35
N PRO A 455 -66.14 -14.96 64.32
CA PRO A 455 -66.19 -15.60 63.01
C PRO A 455 -65.62 -14.76 61.86
#